data_AF-A0AAU5GS19-F1
#
_entry.id   AF-A0AAU5GS19-F1
#
_cell.length_a   1.000
_cell.length_b   1.000
_cell.length_c   1.000
_cell.angle_alpha   90.00
_cell.angle_beta   90.00
_cell.angle_gamma   90.00
#
_symmetry.space_group_name_H-M   'P 1'
#
loop_
_entity.id
_entity.type
_entity.pdbx_description
1 polymer ?
#
loop_
_entity_poly.entity_id
_entity_poly.type
_entity_poly.pdbx_seq_one_letter_code
_entity_poly.pdbx_strand_id
1 'polypeptide(L)'
;MCLVLAIVGTLRGRAPSRLRRGVVLAGAAVQLASAGSFAVAVPEGDGGLRETTRMVVNAPVSGAALLYGLGKGGEVHQGDNGTTAVVLDDEVVRAGTMFGTVFLTDQHMEVDSPRTQRLAEHEARHTDQWAAFSLVGGPAAFPALYALDEALFPGAFNHFERQAGLDDGGYDTPSDCPSIAGRLALVSLGLVAGSTLVARRRLRGAEPTSTGRKDFPRSASRQQPADHRLRRGALGGTTTGGRLGARR
;
A
#
# COMPACT_ATOMS: atom_id res chain seq x y z
N MET A 1 1.41 0.17 -3.19
CA MET A 1 1.27 -0.28 -4.61
C MET A 1 2.46 0.08 -5.50
N CYS A 2 3.07 1.27 -5.40
CA CYS A 2 4.20 1.68 -6.27
C CYS A 2 5.49 0.85 -6.08
N LEU A 3 5.82 0.43 -4.85
CA LEU A 3 7.00 -0.40 -4.57
C LEU A 3 6.86 -1.82 -5.18
N VAL A 4 5.68 -2.42 -5.04
CA VAL A 4 5.38 -3.77 -5.56
C VAL A 4 5.39 -3.80 -7.09
N LEU A 5 4.85 -2.77 -7.76
CA LEU A 5 4.91 -2.68 -9.24
C LEU A 5 6.32 -2.40 -9.77
N ALA A 6 7.20 -1.76 -8.98
CA ALA A 6 8.60 -1.59 -9.32
C ALA A 6 9.35 -2.93 -9.25
N ILE A 7 9.11 -3.74 -8.22
CA ILE A 7 9.71 -5.08 -8.04
C ILE A 7 9.22 -6.07 -9.11
N VAL A 8 7.91 -6.07 -9.44
CA VAL A 8 7.37 -6.98 -10.47
C VAL A 8 7.86 -6.63 -11.88
N GLY A 9 8.13 -5.34 -12.15
CA GLY A 9 8.68 -4.89 -13.42
C GLY A 9 10.14 -5.31 -13.64
N THR A 10 10.96 -5.25 -12.58
CA THR A 10 12.38 -5.66 -12.63
C THR A 10 12.53 -7.17 -12.75
N LEU A 11 11.65 -7.96 -12.13
CA LEU A 11 11.63 -9.43 -12.28
C LEU A 11 11.36 -9.91 -13.73
N ARG A 12 10.80 -9.06 -14.60
CA ARG A 12 10.59 -9.36 -16.03
C ARG A 12 11.68 -8.82 -16.95
N GLY A 13 12.81 -8.34 -16.41
CA GLY A 13 13.97 -7.89 -17.19
C GLY A 13 13.77 -6.60 -17.99
N ARG A 14 12.66 -5.87 -17.79
CA ARG A 14 12.46 -4.56 -18.41
C ARG A 14 13.00 -3.46 -17.50
N ALA A 15 13.89 -2.64 -18.02
CA ALA A 15 14.36 -1.45 -17.31
C ALA A 15 13.16 -0.54 -16.96
N PRO A 16 13.06 -0.06 -15.71
CA PRO A 16 11.95 0.80 -15.31
C PRO A 16 12.02 2.13 -16.09
N SER A 17 10.86 2.57 -16.59
CA SER A 17 10.76 3.87 -17.28
C SER A 17 11.21 5.01 -16.37
N ARG A 18 11.70 6.11 -16.96
CA ARG A 18 12.11 7.32 -16.21
C ARG A 18 10.97 7.82 -15.31
N LEU A 19 9.73 7.79 -15.81
CA LEU A 19 8.53 8.16 -15.06
C LEU A 19 8.35 7.29 -13.80
N ARG A 20 8.47 5.95 -13.91
CA ARG A 20 8.34 5.06 -12.75
C ARG A 20 9.40 5.34 -11.69
N ARG A 21 10.65 5.57 -12.11
CA ARG A 21 11.73 5.94 -11.19
C ARG A 21 11.45 7.28 -10.51
N GLY A 22 10.99 8.28 -11.26
CA GLY A 22 10.59 9.58 -10.72
C GLY A 22 9.50 9.46 -9.65
N VAL A 23 8.44 8.68 -9.91
CA VAL A 23 7.35 8.45 -8.94
C VAL A 23 7.84 7.77 -7.68
N VAL A 24 8.71 6.75 -7.80
CA VAL A 24 9.27 6.04 -6.63
C VAL A 24 10.16 6.97 -5.80
N LEU A 25 11.03 7.76 -6.45
CA LEU A 25 11.90 8.72 -5.76
C LEU A 25 11.10 9.82 -5.05
N ALA A 26 10.09 10.38 -5.72
CA ALA A 26 9.21 11.37 -5.11
C ALA A 26 8.46 10.79 -3.90
N GLY A 27 7.91 9.57 -4.02
CA GLY A 27 7.26 8.89 -2.92
C GLY A 27 8.19 8.61 -1.73
N ALA A 28 9.43 8.19 -2.00
CA ALA A 28 10.43 7.98 -0.95
C ALA A 28 10.83 9.30 -0.27
N ALA A 29 11.00 10.38 -1.04
CA ALA A 29 11.31 11.70 -0.49
C ALA A 29 10.19 12.22 0.42
N VAL A 30 8.92 12.05 0.02
CA VAL A 30 7.77 12.40 0.86
C VAL A 30 7.77 11.58 2.15
N GLN A 31 7.98 10.26 2.07
CA GLN A 31 8.02 9.41 3.27
C GLN A 31 9.14 9.79 4.24
N LEU A 32 10.33 10.11 3.72
CA LEU A 32 11.46 10.57 4.54
C LEU A 32 11.18 11.93 5.18
N ALA A 33 10.60 12.87 4.43
CA ALA A 33 10.21 14.17 4.96
C ALA A 33 9.17 14.03 6.08
N SER A 34 8.12 13.24 5.86
CA SER A 34 7.10 12.97 6.87
C SER A 34 7.68 12.28 8.11
N ALA A 35 8.53 11.26 7.94
CA ALA A 35 9.21 10.60 9.05
C ALA A 35 10.11 11.58 9.84
N GLY A 36 10.83 12.46 9.15
CA GLY A 36 11.64 13.50 9.76
C GLY A 36 10.81 14.49 10.58
N SER A 37 9.67 14.96 10.04
CA SER A 37 8.74 15.83 10.78
C SER A 37 8.21 15.15 12.05
N PHE A 38 7.91 13.86 11.99
CA PHE A 38 7.46 13.09 13.14
C PHE A 38 8.54 12.95 14.22
N ALA A 39 9.77 12.62 13.83
CA ALA A 39 10.90 12.47 14.75
C ALA A 39 11.26 13.77 15.50
N VAL A 40 11.00 14.94 14.90
CA VAL A 40 11.21 16.23 15.56
C VAL A 40 10.07 16.57 16.54
N ALA A 41 8.85 16.12 16.24
CA ALA A 41 7.66 16.49 16.99
C ALA A 41 7.40 15.58 18.21
N VAL A 42 7.89 14.34 18.18
CA VAL A 42 7.63 13.37 19.26
C VAL A 42 8.89 13.19 20.11
N PRO A 43 8.82 13.45 21.43
CA PRO A 43 9.96 13.23 22.33
C PRO A 43 10.37 11.76 22.37
N GLU A 44 11.69 11.52 22.48
CA GLU A 44 12.24 10.17 22.71
C GLU A 44 11.73 9.64 24.05
N GLY A 45 10.90 8.59 24.01
CA GLY A 45 10.54 7.82 25.20
C GLY A 45 11.51 6.66 25.42
N ASP A 46 11.68 6.22 26.67
CA ASP A 46 12.49 5.05 27.07
C ASP A 46 11.87 3.69 26.65
N GLY A 47 11.08 3.70 25.58
CA GLY A 47 10.32 2.55 25.09
C GLY A 47 11.20 1.37 24.70
N GLY A 48 10.74 0.15 25.02
CA GLY A 48 11.44 -1.07 24.62
C GLY A 48 11.52 -1.24 23.09
N LEU A 49 12.36 -2.18 22.62
CA LEU A 49 12.62 -2.40 21.18
C LEU A 49 11.36 -2.52 20.30
N ARG A 50 10.28 -3.12 20.83
CA ARG A 50 8.99 -3.23 20.13
C ARG A 50 8.37 -1.86 19.86
N GLU A 51 8.37 -0.99 20.86
CA GLU A 51 7.85 0.37 20.77
C GLU A 51 8.69 1.22 19.82
N THR A 52 10.01 1.16 19.92
CA THR A 52 10.89 1.84 18.96
C THR A 52 10.61 1.36 17.52
N THR A 53 10.45 0.05 17.33
CA THR A 53 10.19 -0.53 16.01
C THR A 53 8.88 -0.03 15.43
N ARG A 54 7.77 -0.06 16.18
CA ARG A 54 6.47 0.44 15.67
C ARG A 54 6.54 1.93 15.35
N MET A 55 7.23 2.73 16.18
CA MET A 55 7.37 4.17 15.96
C MET A 55 8.12 4.46 14.67
N VAL A 56 9.25 3.80 14.44
CA VAL A 56 10.05 3.97 13.22
C VAL A 56 9.29 3.54 11.97
N VAL A 57 8.62 2.38 12.02
CA VAL A 57 7.85 1.86 10.88
C VAL A 57 6.68 2.78 10.52
N ASN A 58 6.00 3.33 11.53
CA ASN A 58 4.84 4.18 11.33
C ASN A 58 5.19 5.64 11.09
N ALA A 59 6.44 6.08 11.33
CA ALA A 59 6.85 7.48 11.25
C ALA A 59 6.43 8.20 9.95
N PRO A 60 6.54 7.61 8.74
CA PRO A 60 6.10 8.29 7.52
C PRO A 60 4.61 8.63 7.50
N VAL A 61 3.76 7.70 7.92
CA VAL A 61 2.29 7.90 7.90
C VAL A 61 1.88 8.82 9.06
N SER A 62 2.48 8.61 10.22
CA SER A 62 2.23 9.41 11.43
C SER A 62 2.62 10.87 11.21
N GLY A 63 3.77 11.14 10.60
CA GLY A 63 4.19 12.50 10.27
C GLY A 63 3.28 13.19 9.25
N ALA A 64 2.76 12.46 8.26
CA ALA A 64 1.79 13.01 7.32
C ALA A 64 0.47 13.38 8.01
N ALA A 65 -0.03 12.52 8.90
CA ALA A 65 -1.23 12.77 9.68
C ALA A 65 -1.04 13.94 10.66
N LEU A 66 0.10 14.01 11.34
CA LEU A 66 0.44 15.11 12.25
C LEU A 66 0.53 16.45 11.50
N LEU A 67 1.23 16.50 10.37
CA LEU A 67 1.31 17.71 9.54
C LEU A 67 -0.08 18.16 9.06
N TYR A 68 -0.94 17.21 8.68
CA TYR A 68 -2.32 17.52 8.30
C TYR A 68 -3.11 18.10 9.48
N GLY A 69 -3.09 17.44 10.64
CA GLY A 69 -3.83 17.88 11.83
C GLY A 69 -3.35 19.25 12.33
N LEU A 70 -2.03 19.46 12.41
CA LEU A 70 -1.44 20.76 12.75
C LEU A 70 -1.80 21.85 11.72
N GLY A 71 -1.79 21.50 10.43
CA GLY A 71 -2.19 22.42 9.36
C GLY A 71 -3.67 22.81 9.42
N LYS A 72 -4.49 22.02 10.11
CA LYS A 72 -5.89 22.30 10.41
C LYS A 72 -6.11 23.00 11.75
N GLY A 73 -5.03 23.34 12.47
CA GLY A 73 -5.10 23.99 13.77
C GLY A 73 -5.41 23.05 14.93
N GLY A 74 -5.29 21.73 14.73
CA GLY A 74 -5.63 20.74 15.75
C GLY A 74 -4.72 20.79 16.98
N GLU A 75 -5.31 20.47 18.14
CA GLU A 75 -4.60 20.38 19.41
C GLU A 75 -3.93 19.02 19.56
N VAL A 76 -2.64 19.02 19.91
CA VAL A 76 -1.85 17.79 20.02
C VAL A 76 -1.79 17.33 21.46
N HIS A 77 -2.19 16.08 21.70
CA HIS A 77 -2.09 15.41 22.98
C HIS A 77 -1.27 14.13 22.82
N GLN A 78 -0.22 13.98 23.62
CA GLN A 78 0.61 12.79 23.60
C GLN A 78 0.17 11.82 24.69
N GLY A 79 -0.04 10.55 24.31
CA GLY A 79 -0.33 9.48 25.25
C GLY A 79 0.93 8.77 25.74
N ASP A 80 0.88 8.23 26.95
CA ASP A 80 1.99 7.47 27.56
C ASP A 80 2.31 6.16 26.83
N ASN A 81 1.40 5.70 25.97
CA ASN A 81 1.52 4.48 25.19
C ASN A 81 2.07 4.71 23.78
N GLY A 82 2.75 5.84 23.54
CA GLY A 82 3.37 6.18 22.26
C GLY A 82 2.38 6.61 21.16
N THR A 83 1.09 6.78 21.48
CA THR A 83 0.12 7.36 20.56
C THR A 83 0.09 8.89 20.68
N THR A 84 -0.32 9.56 19.61
CA THR A 84 -0.52 11.01 19.60
C THR A 84 -1.92 11.30 19.09
N ALA A 85 -2.78 11.85 19.93
CA ALA A 85 -4.08 12.35 19.50
C ALA A 85 -3.93 13.77 18.94
N VAL A 86 -4.59 14.05 17.83
CA VAL A 86 -4.76 15.41 17.31
C VAL A 86 -6.25 15.71 17.24
N VAL A 87 -6.71 16.59 18.12
CA VAL A 87 -8.13 16.97 18.26
C VAL A 87 -8.43 18.09 17.26
N LEU A 88 -9.46 17.91 16.44
CA LEU A 88 -9.89 18.81 15.37
C LEU A 88 -11.31 19.29 15.64
N ASP A 89 -11.61 20.56 15.35
CA ASP A 89 -12.87 21.19 15.78
C ASP A 89 -14.14 20.67 15.08
N ASP A 90 -14.11 20.06 13.87
CA ASP A 90 -15.32 19.48 13.22
C ASP A 90 -15.07 18.73 11.87
N GLU A 91 -13.91 18.09 11.66
CA GLU A 91 -13.54 17.54 10.32
C GLU A 91 -13.31 16.02 10.25
N VAL A 92 -13.66 15.24 11.28
CA VAL A 92 -13.38 13.80 11.30
C VAL A 92 -14.67 12.97 11.25
N VAL A 93 -14.70 11.98 10.37
CA VAL A 93 -15.84 11.05 10.26
C VAL A 93 -15.71 9.99 11.34
N ARG A 94 -16.77 9.78 12.15
CA ARG A 94 -16.90 8.68 13.14
C ARG A 94 -15.79 8.67 14.22
N ALA A 95 -15.90 9.52 15.25
CA ALA A 95 -15.10 9.50 16.49
C ALA A 95 -13.56 9.63 16.35
N GLY A 96 -13.00 9.44 15.16
CA GLY A 96 -11.60 9.57 14.84
C GLY A 96 -11.10 8.54 13.83
N THR A 97 -9.84 8.65 13.43
CA THR A 97 -9.17 7.68 12.55
C THR A 97 -7.69 7.62 12.89
N MET A 98 -7.18 6.40 13.05
CA MET A 98 -5.78 6.13 13.36
C MET A 98 -4.90 6.05 12.10
N PHE A 99 -3.82 6.82 12.10
CA PHE A 99 -2.80 6.88 11.04
C PHE A 99 -1.41 6.62 11.61
N GLY A 100 -0.94 5.38 11.51
CA GLY A 100 0.32 5.00 12.14
C GLY A 100 0.19 5.06 13.65
N THR A 101 0.83 6.06 14.29
CA THR A 101 0.76 6.34 15.73
C THR A 101 -0.09 7.58 16.05
N VAL A 102 -0.66 8.24 15.03
CA VAL A 102 -1.42 9.49 15.19
C VAL A 102 -2.91 9.25 15.03
N PHE A 103 -3.68 9.55 16.07
CA PHE A 103 -5.13 9.47 16.10
C PHE A 103 -5.73 10.84 15.82
N LEU A 104 -6.31 11.03 14.63
CA LEU A 104 -7.06 12.26 14.32
C LEU A 104 -8.48 12.10 14.84
N THR A 105 -8.95 13.01 15.70
CA THR A 105 -10.27 12.87 16.34
C THR A 105 -10.97 14.23 16.49
N ASP A 106 -12.30 14.20 16.53
CA ASP A 106 -13.14 15.34 16.92
C ASP A 106 -13.57 15.26 18.40
N GLN A 107 -13.20 14.17 19.09
CA GLN A 107 -13.56 13.98 20.49
C GLN A 107 -12.56 14.71 21.37
N HIS A 108 -13.06 15.71 22.10
CA HIS A 108 -12.32 16.28 23.22
C HIS A 108 -11.97 15.16 24.21
N MET A 109 -10.68 14.88 24.34
CA MET A 109 -10.15 13.89 25.27
C MET A 109 -10.14 14.52 26.66
N GLU A 110 -11.03 14.07 27.55
CA GLU A 110 -10.87 14.37 28.97
C GLU A 110 -9.59 13.68 29.46
N VAL A 111 -8.58 14.49 29.79
CA VAL A 111 -7.29 14.00 30.28
C VAL A 111 -7.53 13.15 31.54
N ASP A 112 -6.87 11.99 31.58
CA ASP A 112 -6.90 11.02 32.70
C ASP A 112 -8.26 10.37 33.00
N SER A 113 -9.27 10.48 32.13
CA SER A 113 -10.51 9.74 32.34
C SER A 113 -10.32 8.23 32.07
N PRO A 114 -11.00 7.32 32.81
CA PRO A 114 -10.99 5.89 32.52
C PRO A 114 -11.52 5.53 31.12
N ARG A 115 -12.27 6.42 30.47
CA ARG A 115 -12.71 6.27 29.08
C ARG A 115 -11.57 6.60 28.12
N THR A 116 -10.87 7.71 28.35
CA THR A 116 -9.74 8.17 27.52
C THR A 116 -8.58 7.17 27.55
N GLN A 117 -8.26 6.61 28.72
CA GLN A 117 -7.21 5.57 28.84
C GLN A 117 -7.55 4.32 28.03
N ARG A 118 -8.79 3.83 28.18
CA ARG A 118 -9.34 2.69 27.44
C ARG A 118 -9.33 2.89 25.93
N LEU A 119 -9.73 4.08 25.49
CA LEU A 119 -9.65 4.46 24.08
C LEU A 119 -8.20 4.53 23.60
N ALA A 120 -7.30 5.14 24.37
CA ALA A 120 -5.88 5.21 24.02
C ALA A 120 -5.26 3.81 23.88
N GLU A 121 -5.60 2.84 24.73
CA GLU A 121 -5.18 1.45 24.63
C GLU A 121 -5.72 0.75 23.37
N HIS A 122 -6.98 1.01 23.03
CA HIS A 122 -7.59 0.55 21.78
C HIS A 122 -6.83 1.10 20.55
N GLU A 123 -6.57 2.41 20.50
CA GLU A 123 -5.82 3.04 19.40
C GLU A 123 -4.36 2.58 19.34
N ALA A 124 -3.73 2.27 20.48
CA ALA A 124 -2.39 1.71 20.51
C ALA A 124 -2.31 0.32 19.86
N ARG A 125 -3.37 -0.49 19.94
CA ARG A 125 -3.42 -1.77 19.22
C ARG A 125 -3.53 -1.58 17.70
N HIS A 126 -4.25 -0.55 17.24
CA HIS A 126 -4.23 -0.17 15.82
C HIS A 126 -2.85 0.29 15.36
N THR A 127 -2.06 0.93 16.23
CA THR A 127 -0.67 1.29 15.93
C THR A 127 0.19 0.06 15.62
N ASP A 128 0.02 -1.02 16.40
CA ASP A 128 0.72 -2.28 16.18
C ASP A 128 0.28 -2.96 14.87
N GLN A 129 -1.02 -2.92 14.55
CA GLN A 129 -1.54 -3.41 13.27
C GLN A 129 -0.94 -2.62 12.10
N TRP A 130 -0.93 -1.28 12.18
CA TRP A 130 -0.29 -0.40 11.20
C TRP A 130 1.16 -0.80 10.94
N ALA A 131 1.95 -1.03 12.00
CA ALA A 131 3.35 -1.40 11.88
C ALA A 131 3.51 -2.79 11.23
N ALA A 132 2.76 -3.79 11.71
CA ALA A 132 2.84 -5.16 11.19
C ALA A 132 2.50 -5.24 9.71
N PHE A 133 1.38 -4.62 9.28
CA PHE A 133 0.96 -4.63 7.89
C PHE A 133 1.85 -3.74 7.00
N SER A 134 2.41 -2.65 7.54
CA SER A 134 3.38 -1.82 6.82
C SER A 134 4.67 -2.57 6.51
N LEU A 135 5.16 -3.40 7.44
CA LEU A 135 6.32 -4.27 7.21
C LEU A 135 6.06 -5.30 6.11
N VAL A 136 4.85 -5.88 6.08
CA VAL A 136 4.51 -6.96 5.13
C VAL A 136 4.17 -6.43 3.74
N GLY A 137 3.38 -5.36 3.65
CA GLY A 137 2.78 -4.88 2.39
C GLY A 137 3.01 -3.41 2.07
N GLY A 138 3.78 -2.69 2.89
CA GLY A 138 3.97 -1.25 2.81
C GLY A 138 2.84 -0.44 3.45
N PRO A 139 2.97 0.89 3.53
CA PRO A 139 2.10 1.77 4.34
C PRO A 139 0.64 1.83 3.90
N ALA A 140 0.28 1.28 2.74
CA ALA A 140 -1.11 1.21 2.29
C ALA A 140 -1.79 -0.13 2.61
N ALA A 141 -1.06 -1.11 3.14
CA ALA A 141 -1.57 -2.46 3.33
C ALA A 141 -2.66 -2.51 4.40
N PHE A 142 -2.42 -1.91 5.57
CA PHE A 142 -3.41 -1.87 6.65
C PHE A 142 -4.70 -1.16 6.24
N PRO A 143 -4.71 0.11 5.78
CA PRO A 143 -5.96 0.78 5.44
C PRO A 143 -6.73 0.09 4.30
N ALA A 144 -6.03 -0.55 3.34
CA ALA A 144 -6.70 -1.31 2.29
C ALA A 144 -7.39 -2.58 2.82
N LEU A 145 -6.72 -3.32 3.72
CA LEU A 145 -7.30 -4.51 4.33
C LEU A 145 -8.41 -4.15 5.33
N TYR A 146 -8.21 -3.10 6.12
CA TYR A 146 -9.22 -2.57 7.01
C TYR A 146 -10.47 -2.15 6.25
N ALA A 147 -10.35 -1.38 5.17
CA ALA A 147 -11.50 -0.95 4.38
C ALA A 147 -12.22 -2.13 3.69
N LEU A 148 -11.48 -3.15 3.26
CA LEU A 148 -12.06 -4.37 2.73
C LEU A 148 -12.82 -5.13 3.82
N ASP A 149 -12.25 -5.26 5.02
CA ASP A 149 -12.90 -5.94 6.13
C ASP A 149 -14.11 -5.15 6.63
N GLU A 150 -14.04 -3.82 6.76
CA GLU A 150 -15.17 -2.95 7.11
C GLU A 150 -16.33 -3.06 6.11
N ALA A 151 -16.03 -3.17 4.80
CA ALA A 151 -17.06 -3.36 3.78
C ALA A 151 -17.77 -4.71 3.91
N LEU A 152 -17.08 -5.73 4.43
CA LEU A 152 -17.61 -7.09 4.64
C LEU A 152 -18.14 -7.29 6.06
N PHE A 153 -17.69 -6.52 7.04
CA PHE A 153 -17.94 -6.69 8.47
C PHE A 153 -17.94 -5.29 9.11
N PRO A 154 -19.01 -4.50 8.93
CA PRO A 154 -19.00 -3.10 9.32
C PRO A 154 -18.98 -2.90 10.83
N GLY A 155 -18.27 -1.86 11.28
CA GLY A 155 -18.18 -1.42 12.67
C GLY A 155 -17.59 -2.49 13.57
N ALA A 156 -18.25 -2.77 14.69
CA ALA A 156 -17.77 -3.72 15.69
C ALA A 156 -17.68 -5.20 15.22
N PHE A 157 -18.13 -5.52 14.00
CA PHE A 157 -17.87 -6.83 13.41
C PHE A 157 -16.52 -6.93 12.70
N ASN A 158 -15.87 -5.80 12.41
CA ASN A 158 -14.59 -5.73 11.75
C ASN A 158 -13.53 -6.46 12.59
N HIS A 159 -12.79 -7.36 11.95
CA HIS A 159 -11.82 -8.21 12.63
C HIS A 159 -10.67 -7.39 13.24
N PHE A 160 -10.30 -6.27 12.61
CA PHE A 160 -9.26 -5.38 13.14
C PHE A 160 -9.73 -4.65 14.38
N GLU A 161 -10.97 -4.17 14.38
CA GLU A 161 -11.63 -3.55 15.55
C GLU A 161 -11.75 -4.53 16.72
N ARG A 162 -12.19 -5.77 16.43
CA ARG A 162 -12.27 -6.83 17.45
C ARG A 162 -10.91 -7.20 18.02
N GLN A 163 -9.88 -7.28 17.17
CA GLN A 163 -8.51 -7.53 17.61
C GLN A 163 -7.95 -6.35 18.43
N ALA A 164 -8.40 -5.13 18.15
CA ALA A 164 -8.09 -3.94 18.94
C ALA A 164 -8.91 -3.84 20.23
N GLY A 165 -9.73 -4.84 20.56
CA GLY A 165 -10.47 -4.94 21.82
C GLY A 165 -11.57 -3.89 21.95
N LEU A 166 -12.76 -4.22 21.48
CA LEU A 166 -13.93 -3.34 21.52
C LEU A 166 -14.37 -3.01 22.96
N ASP A 167 -14.46 -4.02 23.81
CA ASP A 167 -14.90 -3.88 25.21
C ASP A 167 -13.92 -3.01 26.00
N ASP A 168 -12.63 -3.23 25.76
CA ASP A 168 -11.55 -2.42 26.33
C ASP A 168 -11.62 -0.98 25.81
N GLY A 169 -12.05 -0.73 24.58
CA GLY A 169 -12.27 0.61 24.02
C GLY A 169 -13.56 1.29 24.50
N GLY A 170 -14.39 0.60 25.28
CA GLY A 170 -15.69 1.09 25.74
C GLY A 170 -16.77 1.11 24.66
N TYR A 171 -16.63 0.27 23.62
CA TYR A 171 -17.62 0.08 22.57
C TYR A 171 -18.56 -1.08 22.92
N ASP A 172 -19.83 -0.96 22.55
CA ASP A 172 -20.79 -2.06 22.66
C ASP A 172 -20.43 -3.17 21.67
N THR A 173 -20.12 -4.36 22.17
CA THR A 173 -19.93 -5.56 21.35
C THR A 173 -21.29 -6.06 20.84
N PRO A 174 -21.50 -6.15 19.52
CA PRO A 174 -22.72 -6.73 18.98
C PRO A 174 -22.81 -8.21 19.35
N SER A 175 -24.01 -8.67 19.69
CA SER A 175 -24.30 -10.10 19.84
C SER A 175 -24.00 -10.85 18.53
N ASP A 176 -23.26 -11.96 18.64
CA ASP A 176 -22.67 -12.95 17.70
C ASP A 176 -23.19 -13.19 16.26
N CYS A 177 -24.03 -12.33 15.67
CA CYS A 177 -24.54 -12.48 14.32
C CYS A 177 -23.78 -11.58 13.34
N PRO A 178 -22.92 -12.13 12.44
CA PRO A 178 -22.34 -11.35 11.35
C PRO A 178 -23.45 -10.62 10.59
N SER A 179 -23.25 -9.34 10.30
CA SER A 179 -24.25 -8.53 9.61
C SER A 179 -24.70 -9.27 8.32
N ILE A 180 -26.01 -9.31 8.08
CA ILE A 180 -26.57 -9.92 6.86
C ILE A 180 -25.91 -9.32 5.61
N ALA A 181 -25.58 -8.03 5.66
CA ALA A 181 -24.83 -7.32 4.63
C ALA A 181 -23.46 -7.97 4.34
N GLY A 182 -22.70 -8.32 5.38
CA GLY A 182 -21.42 -8.98 5.24
C GLY A 182 -21.48 -10.36 4.59
N ARG A 183 -22.45 -11.17 5.03
CA ARG A 183 -22.71 -12.47 4.42
C ARG A 183 -23.09 -12.34 2.94
N LEU A 184 -23.94 -11.38 2.61
CA LEU A 184 -24.36 -11.12 1.23
C LEU A 184 -23.21 -10.60 0.36
N ALA A 185 -22.34 -9.75 0.90
CA ALA A 185 -21.17 -9.25 0.19
C ALA A 185 -20.20 -10.39 -0.15
N LEU A 186 -19.91 -11.27 0.81
CA LEU A 186 -19.08 -12.47 0.57
C LEU A 186 -19.69 -13.41 -0.48
N VAL A 187 -21.00 -13.69 -0.39
CA VAL A 187 -21.70 -14.54 -1.38
C VAL A 187 -21.63 -13.90 -2.78
N SER A 188 -21.86 -12.59 -2.87
CA SER A 188 -21.81 -11.84 -4.13
C SER A 188 -20.40 -11.86 -4.73
N LEU A 189 -19.37 -11.67 -3.92
CA LEU A 189 -17.98 -11.74 -4.37
C LEU A 189 -17.62 -13.13 -4.88
N GLY A 190 -18.07 -14.18 -4.18
CA GLY A 190 -17.91 -15.57 -4.59
C GLY A 190 -18.58 -15.87 -5.93
N LEU A 191 -19.80 -15.37 -6.16
CA LEU A 191 -20.51 -15.51 -7.43
C LEU A 191 -19.81 -14.79 -8.59
N VAL A 192 -19.31 -13.57 -8.37
CA VAL A 192 -18.56 -12.81 -9.39
C VAL A 192 -17.23 -13.49 -9.73
N ALA A 193 -16.47 -13.95 -8.72
CA ALA A 193 -15.23 -14.68 -8.94
C ALA A 193 -15.46 -16.02 -9.65
N GLY A 194 -16.49 -16.77 -9.25
CA GLY A 194 -16.89 -18.03 -9.87
C GLY A 194 -17.29 -17.85 -11.35
N SER A 195 -18.14 -16.87 -11.64
CA SER A 195 -18.60 -16.57 -13.00
C SER A 195 -17.46 -16.11 -13.91
N THR A 196 -16.55 -15.25 -13.44
CA THR A 196 -15.36 -14.83 -14.21
C THR A 196 -14.41 -16.00 -14.49
N LEU A 197 -14.21 -16.92 -13.55
CA LEU A 197 -13.43 -18.14 -13.78
C LEU A 197 -14.08 -19.04 -14.83
N VAL A 198 -15.40 -19.23 -14.78
CA VAL A 198 -16.14 -20.02 -15.78
C VAL A 198 -16.05 -19.38 -17.17
N ALA A 199 -16.25 -18.06 -17.27
CA ALA A 199 -16.12 -17.32 -18.52
C ALA A 199 -14.72 -17.45 -19.13
N ARG A 200 -13.66 -17.30 -18.31
CA ARG A 200 -12.28 -17.49 -18.74
C ARG A 200 -12.00 -18.91 -19.23
N ARG A 201 -12.56 -19.94 -18.58
CA ARG A 201 -12.43 -21.33 -19.02
C ARG A 201 -13.11 -21.56 -20.37
N ARG A 202 -14.32 -21.02 -20.58
CA ARG A 202 -15.02 -21.12 -21.87
C ARG A 202 -14.26 -20.45 -23.01
N LEU A 203 -13.69 -19.27 -22.76
CA LEU A 203 -12.88 -18.56 -23.75
C LEU A 203 -11.56 -19.26 -24.08
N ARG A 204 -10.97 -20.02 -23.13
CA ARG A 204 -9.77 -20.83 -23.39
C ARG A 204 -10.07 -22.18 -24.04
N GLY A 205 -11.25 -22.75 -23.81
CA GLY A 205 -11.67 -24.03 -24.39
C GLY A 205 -12.24 -23.92 -25.81
N ALA A 206 -12.55 -22.70 -26.27
CA ALA A 206 -12.83 -22.42 -27.67
C ALA A 206 -11.49 -22.37 -28.43
N GLU A 207 -10.86 -23.52 -28.64
CA GLU A 207 -9.89 -23.60 -29.74
C GLU A 207 -10.63 -23.25 -31.03
N PRO A 208 -10.09 -22.36 -31.87
CA PRO A 208 -10.63 -22.17 -33.20
C PRO A 208 -10.49 -23.52 -33.90
N THR A 209 -11.61 -24.21 -34.11
CA THR A 209 -11.72 -25.27 -35.09
C THR A 209 -11.04 -24.74 -36.34
N SER A 210 -9.89 -25.32 -36.65
CA SER A 210 -9.11 -25.06 -37.86
C SER A 210 -10.03 -25.27 -39.04
N THR A 211 -10.74 -24.21 -39.44
CA THR A 211 -11.56 -24.20 -40.64
C THR A 211 -10.60 -24.22 -41.79
N GLY A 212 -10.32 -25.43 -42.27
CA GLY A 212 -9.92 -25.74 -43.63
C GLY A 212 -8.82 -24.84 -44.16
N ARG A 213 -7.58 -25.20 -43.85
CA ARG A 213 -6.46 -25.01 -44.77
C ARG A 213 -6.87 -25.61 -46.12
N LYS A 214 -7.39 -24.77 -47.02
CA LYS A 214 -7.47 -25.10 -48.44
C LYS A 214 -6.03 -25.12 -48.92
N ASP A 215 -5.46 -26.32 -48.98
CA ASP A 215 -4.19 -26.56 -49.65
C ASP A 215 -4.35 -26.13 -51.12
N PHE A 216 -3.88 -24.93 -51.42
CA PHE A 216 -3.62 -24.55 -52.80
C PHE A 216 -2.40 -25.36 -53.27
N PRO A 217 -2.52 -26.14 -54.36
CA PRO A 217 -1.36 -26.78 -54.96
C PRO A 217 -0.42 -25.69 -55.44
N ARG A 218 0.71 -25.56 -54.75
CA ARG A 218 1.80 -24.67 -55.13
C ARG A 218 2.47 -25.29 -56.35
N SER A 219 1.99 -24.89 -57.53
CA SER A 219 2.57 -25.25 -58.81
C SER A 219 4.07 -24.94 -58.80
N ALA A 220 4.84 -25.98 -59.07
CA ALA A 220 6.25 -25.91 -59.34
C ALA A 220 6.50 -24.99 -60.55
N SER A 221 7.16 -23.87 -60.31
CA SER A 221 7.86 -23.08 -61.32
C SER A 221 9.25 -22.82 -60.73
N ARG A 222 10.18 -23.68 -61.07
CA ARG A 222 11.14 -23.52 -62.19
C ARG A 222 12.41 -22.87 -61.65
N GLN A 223 13.43 -23.72 -61.56
CA GLN A 223 14.85 -23.40 -61.56
C GLN A 223 15.15 -22.16 -62.41
N GLN A 224 16.00 -21.25 -61.93
CA GLN A 224 17.38 -21.09 -62.44
C GLN A 224 18.15 -19.99 -61.66
N PRO A 225 19.47 -19.77 -61.88
CA PRO A 225 20.48 -20.10 -60.90
C PRO A 225 21.25 -18.87 -60.40
N ALA A 226 22.26 -19.17 -59.57
CA ALA A 226 23.35 -18.32 -59.13
C ALA A 226 23.78 -17.24 -60.14
N ASP A 227 24.06 -16.03 -59.65
CA ASP A 227 25.41 -15.52 -59.82
C ASP A 227 25.82 -14.37 -58.89
N HIS A 228 27.07 -14.50 -58.45
CA HIS A 228 28.09 -13.47 -58.31
C HIS A 228 27.93 -12.20 -57.43
N ARG A 229 29.07 -11.96 -56.74
CA ARG A 229 29.74 -10.66 -56.50
C ARG A 229 29.15 -9.81 -55.37
N LEU A 230 29.87 -9.08 -54.51
CA LEU A 230 31.25 -8.62 -54.34
C LEU A 230 31.32 -8.15 -52.86
N ARG A 231 32.34 -8.49 -52.06
CA ARG A 231 33.61 -7.74 -51.89
C ARG A 231 33.54 -6.60 -50.85
N ARG A 232 34.49 -6.64 -49.89
CA ARG A 232 35.08 -5.52 -49.10
C ARG A 232 34.12 -4.78 -48.16
N GLY A 233 34.49 -4.36 -46.96
CA GLY A 233 35.78 -4.22 -46.29
C GLY A 233 35.68 -3.11 -45.23
N ALA A 234 36.79 -2.85 -44.55
CA ALA A 234 37.07 -1.78 -43.57
C ALA A 234 36.63 -2.07 -42.12
N LEU A 235 37.52 -2.33 -41.16
CA LEU A 235 38.61 -1.48 -40.61
C LEU A 235 38.13 -0.19 -39.94
N GLY A 236 38.51 -0.06 -38.66
CA GLY A 236 38.98 1.20 -38.09
C GLY A 236 37.98 1.95 -37.23
N GLY A 237 38.31 2.12 -35.96
CA GLY A 237 37.55 2.98 -35.06
C GLY A 237 38.04 3.01 -33.61
N THR A 238 39.34 3.15 -33.41
CA THR A 238 39.93 3.59 -32.14
C THR A 238 39.60 5.07 -31.91
N THR A 239 39.02 5.42 -30.77
CA THR A 239 39.08 6.77 -30.21
C THR A 239 39.40 6.75 -28.72
N THR A 240 40.65 7.14 -28.47
CA THR A 240 41.25 7.64 -27.23
C THR A 240 40.79 9.05 -26.87
N GLY A 241 40.92 9.40 -25.58
CA GLY A 241 40.97 10.78 -25.08
C GLY A 241 39.67 11.19 -24.38
N GLY A 242 39.63 11.80 -23.20
CA GLY A 242 40.59 12.47 -22.31
C GLY A 242 39.70 13.11 -21.22
N ARG A 243 40.05 13.24 -19.94
CA ARG A 243 41.16 13.95 -19.29
C ARG A 243 40.55 15.03 -18.38
N LEU A 244 40.86 14.92 -17.09
CA LEU A 244 40.97 15.94 -16.02
C LEU A 244 39.85 16.96 -15.73
N GLY A 245 39.58 17.09 -14.43
CA GLY A 245 39.02 18.31 -13.85
C GLY A 245 38.85 18.23 -12.33
N ALA A 246 39.96 18.13 -11.59
CA ALA A 246 39.98 18.39 -10.15
C ALA A 246 40.24 19.88 -9.92
N ARG A 247 39.43 20.54 -9.09
CA ARG A 247 39.80 21.78 -8.40
C ARG A 247 39.39 21.67 -6.94
N ARG A 248 40.37 21.93 -6.08
CA ARG A 248 40.22 22.39 -4.70
C ARG A 248 39.88 23.86 -4.71
#